data_AF-A0A7X8VFF1-F1
#
_entry.id   AF-A0A7X8VFF1-F1
#
_cell.length_a   1.000
_cell.length_b   1.000
_cell.length_c   1.000
_cell.angle_alpha   90.00
_cell.angle_beta   90.00
_cell.angle_gamma   90.00
#
_symmetry.space_group_name_H-M   'P 1'
#
loop_
_entity.id
_entity.type
_entity.pdbx_description
1 polymer ?
#
loop_
_entity_poly.entity_id
_entity_poly.type
_entity_poly.pdbx_seq_one_letter_code
_entity_poly.pdbx_strand_id
1 'polypeptide(L)'
;MKENYSSYLERYREAPRPEIEIIIPAEKFSKTNMDIKILSDYQGVSGKAIKTAEKGYVEWKVEVPEAGLYNLALKYYPVEGRSADIERSLKINGEVPFLEAAYVSFQRVWQDKGEILRDNRGNEIAPPQVESPIWLEKNICDEQGYYGDSFLFYFERGENTITIESQREPMVIAYLKIYQQPELPFYQEVVDTYQARGYQKTNDIMVKIQAENTKYKSSPIIYPIFDRGSANVEPYHPAQIRLNALGGQRWQIPGEWVIWEFEVPEDGLYKIAFKAMQNVYHGSYTNREISIDGQVPFQELKAVRFKFSNEYQMRVLGDDEENPYLFYLEKGKHTLQMKVVLGELASLLRQVEGCLYELNNIFRQIVMITSSTPDTLRDYQLEKRIPDVITNL
;
A
#
# COMPACT_ATOMS: atom_id res chain seq x y z
N MET A 1 3.18 14.77 -23.28
CA MET A 1 3.53 14.07 -22.02
C MET A 1 2.23 13.88 -21.26
N LYS A 2 1.94 12.69 -20.72
CA LYS A 2 0.69 12.50 -19.95
C LYS A 2 0.73 13.31 -18.67
N GLU A 3 -0.44 13.78 -18.22
CA GLU A 3 -0.57 14.52 -16.96
C GLU A 3 -0.37 13.59 -15.75
N ASN A 4 0.01 14.17 -14.60
CA ASN A 4 0.09 13.45 -13.33
C ASN A 4 -1.28 13.38 -12.64
N TYR A 5 -1.39 12.56 -11.60
CA TYR A 5 -2.65 12.35 -10.90
C TYR A 5 -3.20 13.63 -10.25
N SER A 6 -2.35 14.52 -9.71
CA SER A 6 -2.80 15.77 -9.12
C SER A 6 -3.46 16.71 -10.14
N SER A 7 -2.89 16.83 -11.35
CA SER A 7 -3.47 17.62 -12.44
C SER A 7 -4.77 17.00 -12.96
N TYR A 8 -4.81 15.67 -13.03
CA TYR A 8 -6.02 14.93 -13.37
C TYR A 8 -7.16 15.19 -12.39
N LEU A 9 -6.89 15.15 -11.08
CA LEU A 9 -7.90 15.47 -10.07
C LEU A 9 -8.39 16.91 -10.14
N GLU A 10 -7.50 17.88 -10.38
CA GLU A 10 -7.91 19.28 -10.49
C GLU A 10 -8.84 19.50 -11.70
N ARG A 11 -8.61 18.79 -12.81
CA ARG A 11 -9.51 18.81 -13.99
C ARG A 11 -10.92 18.35 -13.65
N TYR A 12 -11.05 17.35 -12.76
CA TYR A 12 -12.33 16.77 -12.35
C TYR A 12 -12.76 17.20 -10.95
N ARG A 13 -12.25 18.32 -10.43
CA ARG A 13 -12.48 18.76 -9.06
C ARG A 13 -13.97 18.94 -8.72
N GLU A 14 -14.74 19.42 -9.69
CA GLU A 14 -16.19 19.65 -9.56
C GLU A 14 -17.03 18.42 -9.95
N ALA A 15 -16.40 17.30 -10.33
CA ALA A 15 -17.13 16.09 -10.66
C ALA A 15 -17.76 15.47 -9.38
N PRO A 16 -18.99 14.97 -9.46
CA PRO A 16 -19.63 14.31 -8.32
C PRO A 16 -18.90 13.02 -7.96
N ARG A 17 -19.16 12.52 -6.75
CA ARG A 17 -18.65 11.24 -6.24
C ARG A 17 -19.83 10.34 -5.84
N PRO A 18 -20.48 9.67 -6.80
CA PRO A 18 -21.68 8.90 -6.52
C PRO A 18 -21.38 7.69 -5.64
N GLU A 19 -22.19 7.46 -4.61
CA GLU A 19 -22.09 6.29 -3.73
C GLU A 19 -22.73 5.06 -4.38
N ILE A 20 -22.11 4.56 -5.45
CA ILE A 20 -22.60 3.43 -6.24
C ILE A 20 -21.52 2.37 -6.32
N GLU A 21 -21.89 1.11 -6.03
CA GLU A 21 -21.01 -0.05 -6.19
C GLU A 21 -21.41 -0.86 -7.43
N ILE A 22 -20.42 -1.16 -8.28
CA ILE A 22 -20.54 -1.97 -9.49
C ILE A 22 -19.47 -3.05 -9.47
N ILE A 23 -19.88 -4.31 -9.36
CA ILE A 23 -19.01 -5.47 -9.45
C ILE A 23 -19.05 -6.03 -10.87
N ILE A 24 -17.87 -6.13 -11.51
CA ILE A 24 -17.68 -6.63 -12.86
C ILE A 24 -16.98 -8.00 -12.77
N PRO A 25 -17.70 -9.13 -12.96
CA PRO A 25 -17.09 -10.46 -12.99
C PRO A 25 -16.03 -10.54 -14.08
N ALA A 26 -14.85 -11.03 -13.73
CA ALA A 26 -13.69 -10.94 -14.62
C ALA A 26 -13.87 -11.77 -15.90
N GLU A 27 -14.66 -12.84 -15.88
CA GLU A 27 -14.95 -13.66 -17.06
C GLU A 27 -15.85 -12.99 -18.09
N LYS A 28 -16.50 -11.87 -17.75
CA LYS A 28 -17.36 -11.08 -18.66
C LYS A 28 -16.57 -10.02 -19.45
N PHE A 29 -15.31 -10.31 -19.77
CA PHE A 29 -14.49 -9.40 -20.58
C PHE A 29 -15.03 -9.28 -22.02
N SER A 30 -14.91 -8.09 -22.60
CA SER A 30 -15.35 -7.78 -23.97
C SER A 30 -14.27 -8.09 -25.01
N LYS A 31 -13.00 -7.89 -24.66
CA LYS A 31 -11.88 -8.01 -25.59
C LYS A 31 -10.60 -8.42 -24.88
N THR A 32 -9.79 -9.23 -25.55
CA THR A 32 -8.44 -9.58 -25.11
C THR A 32 -7.59 -9.99 -26.30
N ASN A 33 -6.27 -9.84 -26.18
CA ASN A 33 -5.30 -10.46 -27.08
C ASN A 33 -4.50 -11.59 -26.41
N MET A 34 -4.92 -12.01 -25.21
CA MET A 34 -4.30 -13.08 -24.45
C MET A 34 -5.08 -14.38 -24.59
N ASP A 35 -4.39 -15.50 -24.44
CA ASP A 35 -5.04 -16.78 -24.20
C ASP A 35 -5.48 -16.86 -22.73
N ILE A 36 -6.75 -16.52 -22.48
CA ILE A 36 -7.33 -16.47 -21.13
C ILE A 36 -7.86 -17.84 -20.74
N LYS A 37 -7.37 -18.36 -19.61
CA LYS A 37 -7.96 -19.55 -18.97
C LYS A 37 -9.01 -19.12 -17.96
N ILE A 38 -10.26 -19.52 -18.18
CA ILE A 38 -11.33 -19.38 -17.20
C ILE A 38 -11.22 -20.52 -16.17
N LEU A 39 -11.24 -20.16 -14.90
CA LEU A 39 -11.17 -21.07 -13.76
C LEU A 39 -12.50 -21.01 -12.99
N SER A 40 -12.96 -22.14 -12.48
CA SER A 40 -14.17 -22.24 -11.66
C SER A 40 -13.80 -22.63 -10.24
N ASP A 41 -14.43 -21.97 -9.26
CA ASP A 41 -14.29 -22.23 -7.82
C ASP A 41 -12.81 -22.30 -7.36
N TYR A 42 -11.99 -21.40 -7.89
CA TYR A 42 -10.53 -21.47 -7.77
C TYR A 42 -10.07 -21.02 -6.37
N GLN A 43 -9.27 -21.88 -5.72
CA GLN A 43 -8.65 -21.59 -4.42
C GLN A 43 -9.68 -21.13 -3.36
N GLY A 44 -10.84 -21.80 -3.33
CA GLY A 44 -11.88 -21.59 -2.32
C GLY A 44 -12.81 -20.40 -2.55
N VAL A 45 -12.63 -19.60 -3.62
CA VAL A 45 -13.59 -18.55 -4.00
C VAL A 45 -14.54 -19.09 -5.06
N SER A 46 -15.83 -19.15 -4.73
CA SER A 46 -16.88 -19.62 -5.64
C SER A 46 -17.04 -18.71 -6.85
N GLY A 47 -17.45 -19.28 -7.98
CA GLY A 47 -17.72 -18.56 -9.22
C GLY A 47 -16.62 -18.71 -10.26
N LYS A 48 -16.53 -17.76 -11.19
CA LYS A 48 -15.55 -17.80 -12.27
C LYS A 48 -14.48 -16.74 -12.07
N ALA A 49 -13.26 -17.07 -12.48
CA ALA A 49 -12.13 -16.17 -12.49
C ALA A 49 -11.34 -16.37 -13.80
N ILE A 50 -10.53 -15.39 -14.17
CA ILE A 50 -9.65 -15.48 -15.35
C ILE A 50 -8.19 -15.52 -14.92
N LYS A 51 -7.38 -16.38 -15.52
CA LYS A 51 -5.92 -16.32 -15.41
C LYS A 51 -5.36 -15.47 -16.55
N THR A 52 -4.67 -14.39 -16.22
CA THR A 52 -3.97 -13.55 -17.20
C THR A 52 -2.56 -14.07 -17.47
N ALA A 53 -2.05 -13.80 -18.67
CA ALA A 53 -0.64 -14.03 -19.01
C ALA A 53 0.25 -12.90 -18.45
N GLU A 54 1.57 -13.03 -18.64
CA GLU A 54 2.55 -11.98 -18.27
C GLU A 54 2.44 -10.74 -19.18
N LYS A 55 1.89 -10.89 -20.40
CA LYS A 55 1.76 -9.81 -21.40
C LYS A 55 0.45 -9.90 -22.14
N GLY A 56 -0.07 -8.73 -22.52
CA GLY A 56 -1.34 -8.56 -23.25
C GLY A 56 -2.34 -7.79 -22.41
N TYR A 57 -3.62 -7.77 -22.80
CA TYR A 57 -4.64 -7.01 -22.08
C TYR A 57 -5.96 -7.75 -21.97
N VAL A 58 -6.75 -7.39 -20.98
CA VAL A 58 -8.17 -7.74 -20.89
C VAL A 58 -8.95 -6.45 -20.74
N GLU A 59 -10.04 -6.32 -21.50
CA GLU A 59 -10.93 -5.18 -21.49
C GLU A 59 -12.33 -5.62 -21.07
N TRP A 60 -12.99 -4.79 -20.28
CA TRP A 60 -14.37 -4.95 -19.85
C TRP A 60 -15.18 -3.73 -20.27
N LYS A 61 -16.41 -3.97 -20.70
CA LYS A 61 -17.44 -2.93 -20.85
C LYS A 61 -18.26 -2.86 -19.57
N VAL A 62 -18.53 -1.66 -19.09
CA VAL A 62 -19.33 -1.42 -17.90
C VAL A 62 -20.31 -0.28 -18.14
N GLU A 63 -21.56 -0.50 -17.73
CA GLU A 63 -22.58 0.54 -17.73
C GLU A 63 -22.51 1.29 -16.39
N VAL A 64 -22.19 2.57 -16.43
CA VAL A 64 -22.09 3.43 -15.23
C VAL A 64 -23.34 4.33 -15.17
N PRO A 65 -24.15 4.25 -14.11
CA PRO A 65 -25.44 4.94 -14.05
C PRO A 65 -25.32 6.46 -13.90
N GLU A 66 -24.24 6.94 -13.28
CA GLU A 66 -23.99 8.36 -13.02
C GLU A 66 -22.54 8.72 -13.33
N ALA A 67 -22.32 9.80 -14.08
CA ALA A 67 -20.97 10.28 -14.36
C ALA A 67 -20.34 10.82 -13.07
N GLY A 68 -19.05 10.56 -12.84
CA GLY A 68 -18.40 11.00 -11.61
C GLY A 68 -17.05 10.34 -11.38
N LEU A 69 -16.42 10.70 -10.26
CA LEU A 69 -15.19 10.12 -9.76
C LEU A 69 -15.48 8.93 -8.85
N TYR A 70 -14.83 7.80 -9.13
CA TYR A 70 -14.99 6.55 -8.38
C TYR A 70 -13.63 5.94 -8.05
N ASN A 71 -13.56 5.15 -6.98
CA ASN A 71 -12.45 4.24 -6.75
C ASN A 71 -12.63 2.95 -7.58
N LEU A 72 -11.50 2.32 -7.88
CA LEU A 72 -11.44 1.01 -8.53
C LEU A 72 -10.67 0.05 -7.64
N ALA A 73 -11.17 -1.17 -7.50
CA ALA A 73 -10.48 -2.28 -6.83
C ALA A 73 -10.48 -3.53 -7.70
N LEU A 74 -9.46 -4.38 -7.53
CA LEU A 74 -9.39 -5.70 -8.14
C LEU A 74 -9.32 -6.76 -7.05
N LYS A 75 -10.16 -7.80 -7.18
CA LYS A 75 -9.97 -9.04 -6.42
C LYS A 75 -9.14 -10.02 -7.25
N TYR A 76 -7.94 -10.33 -6.76
CA TYR A 76 -6.94 -11.11 -7.47
C TYR A 76 -6.29 -12.18 -6.59
N TYR A 77 -5.63 -13.12 -7.26
CA TYR A 77 -4.84 -14.17 -6.63
C TYR A 77 -3.49 -14.28 -7.37
N PRO A 78 -2.35 -14.07 -6.69
CA PRO A 78 -1.04 -14.23 -7.30
C PRO A 78 -0.80 -15.71 -7.63
N VAL A 79 -0.39 -16.00 -8.86
CA VAL A 79 -0.09 -17.37 -9.31
C VAL A 79 1.38 -17.49 -9.70
N GLU A 80 1.89 -18.72 -9.68
CA GLU A 80 3.29 -19.03 -10.00
C GLU A 80 3.80 -18.27 -11.23
N GLY A 81 4.95 -17.63 -11.05
CA GLY A 81 5.61 -16.77 -12.03
C GLY A 81 7.11 -16.72 -11.71
N ARG A 82 7.74 -15.55 -11.77
CA ARG A 82 9.17 -15.35 -11.46
C ARG A 82 9.40 -14.69 -10.10
N SER A 83 8.40 -14.74 -9.23
CA SER A 83 8.45 -14.23 -7.86
C SER A 83 8.70 -12.73 -7.72
N ALA A 84 8.50 -11.96 -8.79
CA ALA A 84 8.50 -10.51 -8.74
C ALA A 84 7.10 -9.95 -8.46
N ASP A 85 7.01 -8.65 -8.18
CA ASP A 85 5.70 -8.00 -8.08
C ASP A 85 4.95 -8.01 -9.43
N ILE A 86 3.62 -8.05 -9.34
CA ILE A 86 2.73 -8.15 -10.50
C ILE A 86 2.42 -6.72 -10.97
N GLU A 87 2.90 -6.35 -12.15
CA GLU A 87 2.75 -4.99 -12.69
C GLU A 87 1.67 -4.93 -13.78
N ARG A 88 0.79 -3.94 -13.69
CA ARG A 88 -0.30 -3.68 -14.64
C ARG A 88 -0.34 -2.21 -15.02
N SER A 89 -0.87 -1.94 -16.22
CA SER A 89 -1.33 -0.61 -16.63
C SER A 89 -2.85 -0.61 -16.71
N LEU A 90 -3.47 0.46 -16.23
CA LEU A 90 -4.91 0.67 -16.27
C LEU A 90 -5.27 1.72 -17.31
N LYS A 91 -6.26 1.41 -18.14
CA LYS A 91 -6.87 2.36 -19.07
C LYS A 91 -8.37 2.46 -18.81
N ILE A 92 -8.89 3.68 -18.90
CA ILE A 92 -10.32 3.98 -18.93
C ILE A 92 -10.61 4.58 -20.30
N ASN A 93 -11.65 4.07 -20.98
CA ASN A 93 -12.06 4.53 -22.31
C ASN A 93 -10.90 4.56 -23.35
N GLY A 94 -10.01 3.56 -23.27
CA GLY A 94 -8.87 3.39 -24.18
C GLY A 94 -7.61 4.19 -23.83
N GLU A 95 -7.66 5.07 -22.82
CA GLU A 95 -6.54 5.93 -22.43
C GLU A 95 -6.06 5.64 -21.01
N VAL A 96 -4.75 5.80 -20.77
CA VAL A 96 -4.25 5.80 -19.39
C VAL A 96 -4.58 7.17 -18.79
N PRO A 97 -5.41 7.27 -17.74
CA PRO A 97 -5.96 8.54 -17.28
C PRO A 97 -4.89 9.54 -16.80
N PHE A 98 -3.86 9.04 -16.13
CA PHE A 98 -2.73 9.81 -15.60
C PHE A 98 -1.47 8.93 -15.51
N LEU A 99 -0.30 9.53 -15.32
CA LEU A 99 1.01 8.87 -15.41
C LEU A 99 1.14 7.67 -14.47
N GLU A 100 0.65 7.80 -13.24
CA GLU A 100 0.72 6.77 -12.20
C GLU A 100 -0.17 5.55 -12.52
N ALA A 101 -1.27 5.72 -13.26
CA ALA A 101 -2.13 4.61 -13.69
C ALA A 101 -1.47 3.68 -14.73
N ALA A 102 -0.35 4.09 -15.33
CA ALA A 102 0.44 3.22 -16.19
C ALA A 102 1.27 2.18 -15.41
N TYR A 103 1.42 2.34 -14.09
CA TYR A 103 2.20 1.46 -13.24
C TYR A 103 1.45 1.18 -11.94
N VAL A 104 0.62 0.14 -11.97
CA VAL A 104 -0.09 -0.38 -10.80
C VAL A 104 0.49 -1.73 -10.45
N SER A 105 1.03 -1.85 -9.25
CA SER A 105 1.57 -3.10 -8.75
C SER A 105 0.60 -3.84 -7.86
N PHE A 106 0.69 -5.16 -7.87
CA PHE A 106 -0.03 -6.08 -7.03
C PHE A 106 0.99 -7.01 -6.39
N GLN A 107 0.93 -7.09 -5.06
CA GLN A 107 1.93 -7.81 -4.29
C GLN A 107 1.65 -9.30 -4.28
N ARG A 108 2.73 -10.08 -4.23
CA ARG A 108 2.65 -11.50 -3.89
C ARG A 108 2.62 -11.66 -2.37
N VAL A 109 2.20 -12.83 -1.91
CA VAL A 109 2.11 -13.14 -0.48
C VAL A 109 3.15 -14.19 -0.14
N TRP A 110 3.89 -13.94 0.95
CA TRP A 110 5.02 -14.73 1.40
C TRP A 110 4.84 -15.14 2.86
N GLN A 111 5.43 -16.27 3.21
CA GLN A 111 5.51 -16.76 4.59
C GLN A 111 6.86 -17.44 4.83
N ASP A 112 7.21 -17.60 6.11
CA ASP A 112 8.37 -18.37 6.53
C ASP A 112 8.17 -19.87 6.22
N LYS A 113 9.18 -20.50 5.62
CA LYS A 113 9.19 -21.92 5.28
C LYS A 113 9.64 -22.74 6.49
N GLY A 114 8.67 -23.20 7.27
CA GLY A 114 8.90 -24.10 8.40
C GLY A 114 9.44 -23.38 9.64
N GLU A 115 9.92 -24.18 10.60
CA GLU A 115 10.41 -23.68 11.89
C GLU A 115 11.82 -23.08 11.78
N ILE A 116 12.17 -22.24 12.77
CA ILE A 116 13.51 -21.65 12.90
C ILE A 116 14.53 -22.77 13.15
N LEU A 117 15.53 -22.86 12.26
CA LEU A 117 16.62 -23.83 12.39
C LEU A 117 17.77 -23.25 13.22
N ARG A 118 18.62 -24.13 13.75
CA ARG A 118 19.84 -23.76 14.47
C ARG A 118 21.08 -24.37 13.84
N ASP A 119 22.16 -23.60 13.80
CA ASP A 119 23.47 -24.09 13.37
C ASP A 119 24.14 -24.96 14.48
N ASN A 120 25.33 -25.50 14.17
CA ASN A 120 26.13 -26.29 15.12
C ASN A 120 26.68 -25.48 16.32
N ARG A 121 26.50 -24.16 16.35
CA ARG A 121 26.84 -23.25 17.45
C ARG A 121 25.60 -22.80 18.22
N GLY A 122 24.42 -23.26 17.82
CA GLY A 122 23.13 -22.91 18.42
C GLY A 122 22.62 -21.51 18.04
N ASN A 123 23.15 -20.90 16.98
CA ASN A 123 22.60 -19.68 16.40
C ASN A 123 21.36 -19.99 15.58
N GLU A 124 20.34 -19.15 15.72
CA GLU A 124 19.13 -19.25 14.90
C GLU A 124 19.38 -18.73 13.48
N ILE A 125 18.84 -19.46 12.50
CA ILE A 125 18.96 -19.17 11.07
C ILE A 125 17.59 -18.74 10.58
N ALA A 126 17.54 -17.60 9.87
CA ALA A 126 16.30 -17.10 9.29
C ALA A 126 15.69 -18.18 8.37
N PRO A 127 14.39 -18.48 8.52
CA PRO A 127 13.73 -19.47 7.68
C PRO A 127 13.72 -19.00 6.21
N PRO A 128 13.88 -19.91 5.24
CA PRO A 128 13.66 -19.57 3.83
C PRO A 128 12.26 -19.00 3.62
N GLN A 129 12.07 -18.11 2.65
CA GLN A 129 10.72 -17.63 2.31
C GLN A 129 10.10 -18.49 1.23
N VAL A 130 8.80 -18.72 1.34
CA VAL A 130 7.98 -19.42 0.33
C VAL A 130 6.73 -18.62 0.03
N GLU A 131 6.29 -18.64 -1.23
CA GLU A 131 5.02 -18.03 -1.61
C GLU A 131 3.85 -18.74 -0.93
N SER A 132 2.94 -17.95 -0.38
CA SER A 132 1.71 -18.39 0.27
C SER A 132 0.52 -17.61 -0.30
N PRO A 133 0.18 -17.85 -1.58
CA PRO A 133 -0.80 -17.02 -2.27
C PRO A 133 -2.21 -17.18 -1.66
N ILE A 134 -2.85 -16.04 -1.41
CA ILE A 134 -4.23 -15.91 -0.94
C ILE A 134 -4.99 -14.96 -1.85
N TRP A 135 -6.33 -15.01 -1.80
CA TRP A 135 -7.15 -14.02 -2.47
C TRP A 135 -7.03 -12.66 -1.77
N LEU A 136 -6.73 -11.64 -2.55
CA LEU A 136 -6.58 -10.26 -2.09
C LEU A 136 -7.56 -9.38 -2.85
N GLU A 137 -8.19 -8.44 -2.15
CA GLU A 137 -8.86 -7.31 -2.79
C GLU A 137 -8.00 -6.07 -2.57
N LYS A 138 -7.55 -5.44 -3.66
CA LYS A 138 -6.68 -4.27 -3.61
C LYS A 138 -7.29 -3.12 -4.38
N ASN A 139 -7.39 -1.97 -3.73
CA ASN A 139 -7.69 -0.70 -4.38
C ASN A 139 -6.52 -0.28 -5.27
N ILE A 140 -6.85 0.30 -6.42
CA ILE A 140 -5.86 0.89 -7.30
C ILE A 140 -5.40 2.19 -6.64
N CYS A 141 -4.13 2.23 -6.25
CA CYS A 141 -3.52 3.32 -5.51
C CYS A 141 -2.08 3.54 -5.99
N ASP A 142 -1.46 4.61 -5.52
CA ASP A 142 -0.05 4.88 -5.76
C ASP A 142 0.82 3.89 -5.00
N GLU A 143 1.66 3.14 -5.71
CA GLU A 143 2.61 2.22 -5.10
C GLU A 143 3.74 2.94 -4.38
N GLN A 144 4.13 4.13 -4.86
CA GLN A 144 5.22 4.90 -4.26
C GLN A 144 4.77 5.58 -2.95
N GLY A 145 3.46 5.60 -2.68
CA GLY A 145 2.87 6.17 -1.48
C GLY A 145 2.89 7.70 -1.46
N TYR A 146 3.19 8.36 -2.59
CA TYR A 146 3.04 9.80 -2.73
C TYR A 146 1.58 10.21 -2.62
N TYR A 147 0.64 9.41 -3.11
CA TYR A 147 -0.78 9.61 -2.81
C TYR A 147 -1.21 8.58 -1.77
N GLY A 148 -1.58 9.06 -0.58
CA GLY A 148 -1.95 8.19 0.55
C GLY A 148 -3.30 7.50 0.38
N ASP A 149 -4.20 8.10 -0.41
CA ASP A 149 -5.52 7.54 -0.71
C ASP A 149 -5.53 6.81 -2.06
N SER A 150 -6.51 5.90 -2.21
CA SER A 150 -6.77 5.22 -3.48
C SER A 150 -7.05 6.22 -4.60
N PHE A 151 -6.66 5.86 -5.82
CA PHE A 151 -6.93 6.70 -6.97
C PHE A 151 -8.42 6.79 -7.26
N LEU A 152 -8.84 7.98 -7.70
CA LEU A 152 -10.15 8.25 -8.26
C LEU A 152 -10.05 8.27 -9.78
N PHE A 153 -11.02 7.64 -10.43
CA PHE A 153 -11.15 7.55 -11.87
C PHE A 153 -12.49 8.13 -12.27
N TYR A 154 -12.46 9.06 -13.22
CA TYR A 154 -13.66 9.64 -13.80
C TYR A 154 -14.27 8.65 -14.80
N PHE A 155 -15.54 8.35 -14.62
CA PHE A 155 -16.36 7.59 -15.56
C PHE A 155 -17.48 8.48 -16.09
N GLU A 156 -17.78 8.33 -17.38
CA GLU A 156 -18.96 8.97 -17.98
C GLU A 156 -20.22 8.19 -17.62
N ARG A 157 -21.39 8.82 -17.74
CA ARG A 157 -22.66 8.09 -17.65
C ARG A 157 -22.85 7.26 -18.91
N GLY A 158 -23.18 5.99 -18.74
CA GLY A 158 -23.39 5.04 -19.83
C GLY A 158 -22.26 4.03 -19.97
N GLU A 159 -22.03 3.54 -21.19
CA GLU A 159 -21.00 2.54 -21.48
C GLU A 159 -19.60 3.16 -21.35
N ASN A 160 -18.77 2.59 -20.48
CA ASN A 160 -17.34 2.86 -20.36
C ASN A 160 -16.56 1.55 -20.59
N THR A 161 -15.27 1.68 -20.89
CA THR A 161 -14.35 0.54 -20.97
C THR A 161 -13.25 0.63 -19.93
N ILE A 162 -12.97 -0.47 -19.25
CA ILE A 162 -11.80 -0.63 -18.37
C ILE A 162 -10.86 -1.63 -19.03
N THR A 163 -9.60 -1.27 -19.24
CA THR A 163 -8.58 -2.20 -19.76
C THR A 163 -7.46 -2.36 -18.75
N ILE A 164 -7.15 -3.61 -18.39
CA ILE A 164 -5.98 -3.98 -17.60
C ILE A 164 -4.95 -4.61 -18.52
N GLU A 165 -3.80 -3.96 -18.68
CA GLU A 165 -2.68 -4.46 -19.47
C GLU A 165 -1.66 -5.14 -18.55
N SER A 166 -1.31 -6.38 -18.86
CA SER A 166 -0.26 -7.14 -18.19
C SER A 166 1.11 -6.66 -18.66
N GLN A 167 1.91 -6.16 -17.72
CA GLN A 167 3.29 -5.74 -17.97
C GLN A 167 4.29 -6.78 -17.44
N ARG A 168 4.00 -7.35 -16.27
CA ARG A 168 4.87 -8.30 -15.58
C ARG A 168 4.07 -9.27 -14.71
N GLU A 169 4.49 -10.54 -14.68
CA GLU A 169 3.91 -11.64 -13.90
C GLU A 169 2.43 -11.98 -14.23
N PRO A 170 2.05 -13.26 -14.18
CA PRO A 170 0.64 -13.66 -14.30
C PRO A 170 -0.14 -13.44 -13.00
N MET A 171 -1.46 -13.28 -13.10
CA MET A 171 -2.36 -13.33 -11.94
C MET A 171 -3.70 -13.94 -12.31
N VAL A 172 -4.48 -14.35 -11.31
CA VAL A 172 -5.89 -14.67 -11.49
C VAL A 172 -6.74 -13.50 -10.99
N ILE A 173 -7.77 -13.12 -11.74
CA ILE A 173 -8.68 -12.01 -11.40
C ILE A 173 -10.09 -12.60 -11.25
N ALA A 174 -10.75 -12.33 -10.13
CA ALA A 174 -12.14 -12.72 -9.89
C ALA A 174 -13.12 -11.64 -10.35
N TYR A 175 -12.88 -10.39 -9.96
CA TYR A 175 -13.69 -9.25 -10.40
C TYR A 175 -12.94 -7.93 -10.30
N LEU A 176 -13.47 -6.94 -11.01
CA LEU A 176 -13.20 -5.52 -10.80
C LEU A 176 -14.38 -4.92 -10.02
N LYS A 177 -14.11 -3.95 -9.16
CA LYS A 177 -15.13 -3.25 -8.38
C LYS A 177 -14.96 -1.75 -8.55
N ILE A 178 -15.91 -1.10 -9.23
CA ILE A 178 -16.05 0.36 -9.19
C ILE A 178 -16.92 0.68 -7.98
N TYR A 179 -16.45 1.56 -7.12
CA TYR A 179 -17.20 1.94 -5.93
C TYR A 179 -16.71 3.28 -5.40
N GLN A 180 -17.43 3.83 -4.42
CA GLN A 180 -16.91 4.92 -3.63
C GLN A 180 -16.32 4.38 -2.34
N GLN A 181 -15.02 4.60 -2.11
CA GLN A 181 -14.39 4.19 -0.86
C GLN A 181 -15.00 5.01 0.28
N PRO A 182 -15.55 4.36 1.34
CA PRO A 182 -16.08 5.07 2.49
C PRO A 182 -15.01 5.94 3.14
N GLU A 183 -15.39 7.15 3.53
CA GLU A 183 -14.54 7.96 4.39
C GLU A 183 -14.43 7.28 5.75
N LEU A 184 -13.20 7.16 6.25
CA LEU A 184 -12.98 6.61 7.58
C LEU A 184 -13.45 7.63 8.61
N PRO A 185 -14.16 7.21 9.66
CA PRO A 185 -14.48 8.07 10.78
C PRO A 185 -13.20 8.47 11.52
N PHE A 186 -13.26 9.58 12.24
CA PHE A 186 -12.26 9.90 13.25
C PHE A 186 -12.46 9.02 14.49
N TYR A 187 -11.40 8.80 15.27
CA TYR A 187 -11.48 7.96 16.47
C TYR A 187 -12.60 8.42 17.43
N GLN A 188 -12.82 9.72 17.56
CA GLN A 188 -13.86 10.26 18.44
C GLN A 188 -15.27 9.79 18.05
N GLU A 189 -15.59 9.70 16.76
CA GLU A 189 -16.89 9.23 16.26
C GLU A 189 -17.07 7.72 16.51
N VAL A 190 -15.97 6.97 16.44
CA VAL A 190 -15.95 5.54 16.79
C VAL A 190 -16.19 5.34 18.29
N VAL A 191 -15.60 6.18 19.14
CA VAL A 191 -15.84 6.15 20.59
C VAL A 191 -17.31 6.38 20.92
N ASP A 192 -17.96 7.34 20.27
CA ASP A 192 -19.39 7.61 20.47
C ASP A 192 -20.23 6.38 20.09
N THR A 193 -19.85 5.67 19.01
CA THR A 193 -20.46 4.41 18.61
C THR A 193 -20.27 3.31 19.66
N TYR A 194 -19.08 3.19 20.24
CA TYR A 194 -18.81 2.21 21.30
C TYR A 194 -19.63 2.48 22.56
N GLN A 195 -19.76 3.75 22.95
CA GLN A 195 -20.58 4.16 24.09
C GLN A 195 -22.06 3.88 23.83
N ALA A 196 -22.58 4.21 22.65
CA ALA A 196 -23.97 3.95 22.27
C ALA A 196 -24.30 2.45 22.26
N ARG A 197 -23.34 1.59 21.88
CA ARG A 197 -23.49 0.13 21.92
C ARG A 197 -23.19 -0.50 23.27
N GLY A 198 -22.74 0.29 24.25
CA GLY A 198 -22.44 -0.18 25.61
C GLY A 198 -21.21 -1.09 25.70
N TYR A 199 -20.28 -1.00 24.74
CA TYR A 199 -19.07 -1.82 24.74
C TYR A 199 -18.19 -1.53 25.96
N GLN A 200 -17.70 -2.58 26.60
CA GLN A 200 -16.93 -2.50 27.84
C GLN A 200 -15.44 -2.70 27.58
N LYS A 201 -14.62 -2.06 28.41
CA LYS A 201 -13.18 -2.32 28.45
C LYS A 201 -12.91 -3.68 29.04
N THR A 202 -12.06 -4.45 28.39
CA THR A 202 -11.53 -5.70 28.96
C THR A 202 -10.52 -5.37 30.05
N ASN A 203 -10.44 -6.22 31.08
CA ASN A 203 -9.47 -6.06 32.17
C ASN A 203 -8.62 -7.33 32.29
N ASP A 204 -7.37 -7.17 32.73
CA ASP A 204 -6.44 -8.27 33.03
C ASP A 204 -6.17 -9.28 31.89
N ILE A 205 -6.36 -8.86 30.64
CA ILE A 205 -6.04 -9.66 29.45
C ILE A 205 -4.83 -9.05 28.73
N MET A 206 -3.79 -9.86 28.53
CA MET A 206 -2.61 -9.49 27.75
C MET A 206 -2.33 -10.56 26.69
N VAL A 207 -2.54 -10.19 25.43
CA VAL A 207 -2.15 -11.02 24.27
C VAL A 207 -0.80 -10.51 23.77
N LYS A 208 0.24 -11.35 23.86
CA LYS A 208 1.59 -11.02 23.37
C LYS A 208 1.89 -11.83 22.10
N ILE A 209 2.28 -11.13 21.05
CA ILE A 209 2.72 -11.70 19.79
C ILE A 209 4.17 -11.25 19.56
N GLN A 210 5.05 -12.17 19.18
CA GLN A 210 6.41 -11.80 18.80
C GLN A 210 6.44 -11.21 17.39
N ALA A 211 7.18 -10.12 17.21
CA ALA A 211 7.19 -9.36 15.96
C ALA A 211 7.70 -10.21 14.78
N GLU A 212 8.66 -11.08 15.03
CA GLU A 212 9.22 -11.99 14.03
C GLU A 212 8.26 -13.12 13.60
N ASN A 213 7.24 -13.43 14.40
CA ASN A 213 6.29 -14.51 14.14
C ASN A 213 5.15 -14.06 13.22
N THR A 214 5.52 -13.72 11.98
CA THR A 214 4.58 -13.22 10.96
C THR A 214 3.73 -14.34 10.36
N LYS A 215 2.46 -14.05 10.07
CA LYS A 215 1.57 -14.95 9.34
C LYS A 215 1.77 -14.82 7.82
N TYR A 216 1.69 -13.60 7.32
CA TYR A 216 1.85 -13.26 5.90
C TYR A 216 2.66 -11.98 5.73
N LYS A 217 3.33 -11.87 4.60
CA LYS A 217 4.20 -10.74 4.25
C LYS A 217 4.06 -10.42 2.77
N SER A 218 4.20 -9.14 2.42
CA SER A 218 4.13 -8.70 1.02
C SER A 218 5.39 -8.97 0.21
N SER A 219 6.51 -9.30 0.85
CA SER A 219 7.82 -9.38 0.21
C SER A 219 8.70 -10.46 0.85
N PRO A 220 9.50 -11.21 0.06
CA PRO A 220 10.37 -12.26 0.57
C PRO A 220 11.64 -11.72 1.24
N ILE A 221 11.90 -10.41 1.17
CA ILE A 221 13.03 -9.82 1.87
C ILE A 221 12.70 -9.54 3.34
N ILE A 222 11.40 -9.52 3.68
CA ILE A 222 10.92 -9.32 5.05
C ILE A 222 11.01 -10.67 5.76
N TYR A 223 12.02 -10.82 6.59
CA TYR A 223 12.18 -12.02 7.41
C TYR A 223 12.78 -11.66 8.77
N PRO A 224 12.62 -12.53 9.78
CA PRO A 224 13.14 -12.30 11.12
C PRO A 224 14.61 -11.89 11.13
N ILE A 225 14.92 -10.85 11.89
CA ILE A 225 16.29 -10.39 12.15
C ILE A 225 16.63 -10.57 13.63
N PHE A 226 17.90 -10.41 13.96
CA PHE A 226 18.36 -10.43 15.34
C PHE A 226 18.79 -9.04 15.78
N ASP A 227 18.51 -8.73 17.03
CA ASP A 227 19.05 -7.61 17.77
C ASP A 227 19.68 -8.12 19.06
N ARG A 228 20.97 -7.83 19.24
CA ARG A 228 21.74 -8.17 20.44
C ARG A 228 22.04 -6.95 21.31
N GLY A 229 21.75 -5.75 20.82
CA GLY A 229 22.06 -4.48 21.49
C GLY A 229 21.17 -4.23 22.70
N SER A 230 20.01 -4.88 22.76
CA SER A 230 19.10 -4.78 23.90
C SER A 230 18.90 -6.13 24.59
N ALA A 231 19.03 -6.18 25.92
CA ALA A 231 18.68 -7.36 26.71
C ALA A 231 17.16 -7.51 26.93
N ASN A 232 16.38 -6.51 26.55
CA ASN A 232 14.93 -6.47 26.77
C ASN A 232 14.11 -7.02 25.59
N VAL A 233 14.74 -7.46 24.49
CA VAL A 233 14.05 -8.15 23.39
C VAL A 233 13.90 -9.63 23.69
N GLU A 234 12.93 -10.29 23.08
CA GLU A 234 12.66 -11.70 23.31
C GLU A 234 12.51 -12.41 21.96
N PRO A 235 13.19 -13.55 21.72
CA PRO A 235 14.20 -14.17 22.58
C PRO A 235 15.54 -13.40 22.65
N TYR A 236 16.15 -13.31 23.84
CA TYR A 236 17.50 -12.75 24.01
C TYR A 236 18.50 -13.84 24.40
N HIS A 237 19.73 -13.73 23.89
CA HIS A 237 20.85 -14.52 24.35
C HIS A 237 22.16 -13.70 24.28
N PRO A 238 23.01 -13.69 25.31
CA PRO A 238 24.22 -12.87 25.33
C PRO A 238 25.26 -13.27 24.26
N ALA A 239 25.40 -14.58 23.99
CA ALA A 239 26.36 -15.11 23.01
C ALA A 239 25.77 -15.54 21.65
N GLN A 240 24.72 -16.36 21.63
CA GLN A 240 24.11 -16.93 20.42
C GLN A 240 23.18 -15.92 19.72
N ILE A 241 23.08 -16.02 18.40
CA ILE A 241 22.12 -15.26 17.60
C ILE A 241 20.71 -15.80 17.86
N ARG A 242 19.77 -14.87 18.11
CA ARG A 242 18.35 -15.12 18.31
C ARG A 242 17.55 -14.20 17.40
N LEU A 243 16.62 -14.77 16.63
CA LEU A 243 15.75 -13.99 15.78
C LEU A 243 14.62 -13.44 16.67
N ASN A 244 14.60 -12.14 16.89
CA ASN A 244 13.84 -11.49 17.96
C ASN A 244 13.33 -10.10 17.60
N ALA A 245 13.42 -9.76 16.31
CA ALA A 245 12.97 -8.50 15.76
C ALA A 245 12.57 -8.67 14.30
N LEU A 246 11.77 -7.73 13.80
CA LEU A 246 11.39 -7.63 12.40
C LEU A 246 11.55 -6.18 11.93
N GLY A 247 12.09 -6.00 10.73
CA GLY A 247 12.13 -4.71 10.05
C GLY A 247 13.54 -4.22 9.72
N GLY A 248 13.86 -2.99 10.12
CA GLY A 248 15.11 -2.33 9.70
C GLY A 248 15.17 -2.13 8.19
N GLN A 249 16.34 -2.38 7.59
CA GLN A 249 16.58 -2.21 6.15
C GLN A 249 15.75 -3.14 5.25
N ARG A 250 15.09 -4.14 5.83
CA ARG A 250 14.30 -5.14 5.10
C ARG A 250 12.81 -4.81 4.99
N TRP A 251 12.36 -3.74 5.64
CA TRP A 251 10.95 -3.35 5.65
C TRP A 251 10.81 -1.83 5.71
N GLN A 252 10.99 -1.23 4.54
CA GLN A 252 11.09 0.22 4.39
C GLN A 252 10.47 0.74 3.09
N ILE A 253 10.07 -0.13 2.17
CA ILE A 253 9.50 0.28 0.89
C ILE A 253 8.02 0.60 1.12
N PRO A 254 7.52 1.78 0.72
CA PRO A 254 6.09 2.10 0.78
C PRO A 254 5.23 1.01 0.16
N GLY A 255 4.11 0.72 0.82
CA GLY A 255 3.21 -0.37 0.42
C GLY A 255 3.59 -1.75 0.95
N GLU A 256 4.84 -1.99 1.39
CA GLU A 256 5.19 -3.26 2.03
C GLU A 256 4.42 -3.46 3.34
N TRP A 257 3.91 -4.67 3.56
CA TRP A 257 3.12 -4.99 4.74
C TRP A 257 3.46 -6.35 5.35
N VAL A 258 3.10 -6.48 6.61
CA VAL A 258 3.21 -7.68 7.42
C VAL A 258 1.90 -7.88 8.15
N ILE A 259 1.43 -9.13 8.21
CA ILE A 259 0.24 -9.55 8.95
C ILE A 259 0.66 -10.50 10.07
N TRP A 260 0.14 -10.26 11.26
CA TRP A 260 0.16 -11.19 12.40
C TRP A 260 -1.26 -11.73 12.63
N GLU A 261 -1.35 -12.99 13.07
CA GLU A 261 -2.60 -13.62 13.52
C GLU A 261 -2.56 -13.72 15.04
N PHE A 262 -3.65 -13.39 15.71
CA PHE A 262 -3.80 -13.49 17.16
C PHE A 262 -5.21 -13.85 17.56
N GLU A 263 -5.39 -14.25 18.82
CA GLU A 263 -6.69 -14.65 19.35
C GLU A 263 -6.97 -13.88 20.63
N VAL A 264 -8.19 -13.37 20.77
CA VAL A 264 -8.66 -12.69 21.99
C VAL A 264 -9.69 -13.56 22.72
N PRO A 265 -9.65 -13.63 24.07
CA PRO A 265 -10.42 -14.60 24.83
C PRO A 265 -11.89 -14.22 25.04
N GLU A 266 -12.23 -12.94 24.92
CA GLU A 266 -13.59 -12.40 25.13
C GLU A 266 -13.85 -11.17 24.28
N ASP A 267 -15.13 -10.86 24.06
CA ASP A 267 -15.56 -9.65 23.36
C ASP A 267 -15.27 -8.42 24.24
N GLY A 268 -14.71 -7.36 23.65
CA GLY A 268 -14.55 -6.10 24.38
C GLY A 268 -13.59 -5.11 23.74
N LEU A 269 -13.34 -4.02 24.47
CA LEU A 269 -12.43 -2.95 24.05
C LEU A 269 -11.01 -3.21 24.56
N TYR A 270 -10.08 -3.43 23.62
CA TYR A 270 -8.67 -3.70 23.85
C TYR A 270 -7.78 -2.50 23.51
N LYS A 271 -6.57 -2.49 24.07
CA LYS A 271 -5.48 -1.58 23.68
C LYS A 271 -4.45 -2.35 22.85
N ILE A 272 -3.87 -1.69 21.86
CA ILE A 272 -2.78 -2.25 21.06
C ILE A 272 -1.51 -1.46 21.31
N ALA A 273 -0.41 -2.15 21.55
CA ALA A 273 0.90 -1.55 21.76
C ALA A 273 2.00 -2.31 21.01
N PHE A 274 2.97 -1.57 20.49
CA PHE A 274 4.10 -2.11 19.75
C PHE A 274 5.39 -1.86 20.51
N LYS A 275 6.21 -2.88 20.70
CA LYS A 275 7.59 -2.68 21.13
C LYS A 275 8.45 -2.37 19.90
N ALA A 276 8.83 -1.12 19.72
CA ALA A 276 9.47 -0.65 18.49
C ALA A 276 10.72 0.19 18.76
N MET A 277 11.63 0.17 17.78
CA MET A 277 12.82 1.01 17.76
C MET A 277 12.97 1.60 16.35
N GLN A 278 13.15 2.91 16.26
CA GLN A 278 13.52 3.61 15.03
C GLN A 278 14.81 4.36 15.34
N ASN A 279 15.95 3.90 14.81
CA ASN A 279 17.26 4.43 15.17
C ASN A 279 18.06 4.92 13.94
N VAL A 280 17.37 5.26 12.84
CA VAL A 280 18.03 5.59 11.57
C VAL A 280 18.39 7.07 11.47
N TYR A 281 17.41 7.96 11.64
CA TYR A 281 17.60 9.40 11.46
C TYR A 281 17.14 10.17 12.70
N HIS A 282 18.10 10.79 13.38
CA HIS A 282 17.84 11.66 14.53
C HIS A 282 16.84 12.76 14.19
N GLY A 283 15.89 13.01 15.10
CA GLY A 283 14.86 14.03 14.92
C GLY A 283 13.80 13.70 13.86
N SER A 284 13.84 12.50 13.29
CA SER A 284 12.86 12.04 12.31
C SER A 284 11.87 11.05 12.91
N TYR A 285 10.87 10.68 12.11
CA TYR A 285 9.89 9.65 12.42
C TYR A 285 9.59 8.84 11.16
N THR A 286 9.05 7.65 11.37
CA THR A 286 8.53 6.81 10.29
C THR A 286 7.03 6.60 10.50
N ASN A 287 6.30 6.38 9.41
CA ASN A 287 4.86 6.16 9.47
C ASN A 287 4.52 4.72 9.12
N ARG A 288 3.46 4.21 9.77
CA ARG A 288 2.85 2.92 9.48
C ARG A 288 1.34 3.05 9.47
N GLU A 289 0.69 2.47 8.48
CA GLU A 289 -0.75 2.25 8.50
C GLU A 289 -1.04 0.97 9.27
N ILE A 290 -2.05 1.00 10.14
CA ILE A 290 -2.48 -0.14 10.95
C ILE A 290 -3.88 -0.56 10.52
N SER A 291 -4.06 -1.85 10.23
CA SER A 291 -5.36 -2.43 9.91
C SER A 291 -5.64 -3.62 10.81
N ILE A 292 -6.90 -3.80 11.18
CA ILE A 292 -7.40 -4.97 11.91
C ILE A 292 -8.41 -5.66 11.01
N ASP A 293 -8.27 -6.97 10.81
CA ASP A 293 -9.17 -7.77 9.96
C ASP A 293 -9.35 -7.21 8.54
N GLY A 294 -8.25 -6.70 7.98
CA GLY A 294 -8.20 -6.14 6.63
C GLY A 294 -8.77 -4.72 6.50
N GLN A 295 -9.18 -4.06 7.59
CA GLN A 295 -9.75 -2.71 7.57
C GLN A 295 -8.97 -1.75 8.46
N VAL A 296 -8.80 -0.51 8.01
CA VAL A 296 -8.27 0.57 8.86
C VAL A 296 -9.42 1.10 9.72
N PRO A 297 -9.39 0.98 11.06
CA PRO A 297 -10.55 1.29 11.90
C PRO A 297 -11.00 2.76 11.87
N PHE A 298 -10.06 3.71 11.79
CA PHE A 298 -10.32 5.15 11.81
C PHE A 298 -9.13 5.92 11.23
N GLN A 299 -9.30 7.21 10.92
CA GLN A 299 -8.34 8.03 10.16
C GLN A 299 -6.94 8.06 10.76
N GLU A 300 -6.82 8.15 12.08
CA GLU A 300 -5.55 8.28 12.81
C GLU A 300 -4.64 7.06 12.62
N LEU A 301 -5.20 5.91 12.19
CA LEU A 301 -4.44 4.71 11.86
C LEU A 301 -3.95 4.64 10.42
N LYS A 302 -4.30 5.61 9.56
CA LYS A 302 -3.71 5.71 8.21
C LYS A 302 -2.21 6.04 8.26
N ALA A 303 -1.73 6.72 9.30
CA ALA A 303 -0.33 7.11 9.43
C ALA A 303 0.11 7.25 10.90
N VAL A 304 0.35 6.13 11.58
CA VAL A 304 0.89 6.10 12.94
C VAL A 304 2.37 6.42 12.94
N ARG A 305 2.76 7.46 13.69
CA ARG A 305 4.15 7.89 13.84
C ARG A 305 4.93 7.04 14.85
N PHE A 306 6.10 6.57 14.42
CA PHE A 306 7.15 5.97 15.23
C PHE A 306 8.36 6.91 15.24
N LYS A 307 8.60 7.54 16.39
CA LYS A 307 9.66 8.55 16.57
C LYS A 307 11.03 7.89 16.77
N PHE A 308 12.07 8.65 16.48
CA PHE A 308 13.44 8.24 16.74
C PHE A 308 13.68 7.86 18.21
N SER A 309 14.29 6.71 18.43
CA SER A 309 14.79 6.21 19.70
C SER A 309 15.91 5.19 19.47
N ASN A 310 16.99 5.30 20.25
CA ASN A 310 18.08 4.31 20.27
C ASN A 310 17.73 3.08 21.12
N GLU A 311 16.61 3.11 21.82
CA GLU A 311 16.12 2.03 22.67
C GLU A 311 14.74 1.56 22.20
N TYR A 312 14.39 0.30 22.50
CA TYR A 312 13.04 -0.19 22.28
C TYR A 312 12.06 0.52 23.22
N GLN A 313 11.04 1.13 22.64
CA GLN A 313 9.96 1.81 23.36
C GLN A 313 8.65 1.06 23.18
N MET A 314 7.82 1.07 24.22
CA MET A 314 6.43 0.64 24.11
C MET A 314 5.62 1.78 23.50
N ARG A 315 5.25 1.63 22.23
CA ARG A 315 4.35 2.52 21.52
C ARG A 315 2.92 2.00 21.63
N VAL A 316 2.20 2.46 22.64
CA VAL A 316 0.73 2.27 22.73
C VAL A 316 0.07 3.11 21.65
N LEU A 317 -0.87 2.56 20.88
CA LEU A 317 -1.63 3.33 19.89
C LEU A 317 -2.57 4.32 20.61
N GLY A 318 -2.54 5.57 20.17
CA GLY A 318 -3.20 6.69 20.84
C GLY A 318 -2.34 7.95 20.83
N ASP A 319 -2.84 8.96 21.52
CA ASP A 319 -2.12 10.21 21.73
C ASP A 319 -0.92 9.99 22.66
N ASP A 320 -1.13 9.22 23.72
CA ASP A 320 -0.12 8.81 24.71
C ASP A 320 -0.58 7.54 25.47
N GLU A 321 0.21 7.10 26.45
CA GLU A 321 -0.12 5.93 27.28
C GLU A 321 -1.35 6.15 28.17
N GLU A 322 -1.67 7.40 28.52
CA GLU A 322 -2.81 7.77 29.36
C GLU A 322 -4.12 7.80 28.54
N ASN A 323 -4.02 8.14 27.25
CA ASN A 323 -5.12 8.26 26.30
C ASN A 323 -4.94 7.31 25.10
N PRO A 324 -4.99 5.97 25.33
CA PRO A 324 -4.84 5.00 24.27
C PRO A 324 -6.12 4.87 23.45
N TYR A 325 -5.96 4.55 22.17
CA TYR A 325 -7.07 4.11 21.35
C TYR A 325 -7.57 2.74 21.80
N LEU A 326 -8.89 2.60 21.76
CA LEU A 326 -9.59 1.36 22.09
C LEU A 326 -10.13 0.70 20.82
N PHE A 327 -9.99 -0.61 20.76
CA PHE A 327 -10.39 -1.43 19.63
C PHE A 327 -11.41 -2.46 20.10
N TYR A 328 -12.62 -2.40 19.56
CA TYR A 328 -13.59 -3.46 19.80
C TYR A 328 -13.18 -4.70 19.02
N LEU A 329 -12.95 -5.81 19.72
CA LEU A 329 -12.64 -7.10 19.15
C LEU A 329 -13.65 -8.12 19.68
N GLU A 330 -14.12 -8.99 18.82
CA GLU A 330 -14.97 -10.12 19.19
C GLU A 330 -14.09 -11.28 19.66
N LYS A 331 -14.64 -12.20 20.44
CA LYS A 331 -13.90 -13.39 20.85
C LYS A 331 -13.50 -14.22 19.63
N GLY A 332 -12.21 -14.54 19.55
CA GLY A 332 -11.68 -15.42 18.52
C GLY A 332 -10.51 -14.82 17.78
N LYS A 333 -10.32 -15.28 16.54
CA LYS A 333 -9.15 -14.98 15.72
C LYS A 333 -9.28 -13.64 15.01
N HIS A 334 -8.22 -12.85 15.11
CA HIS A 334 -8.06 -11.58 14.44
C HIS A 334 -6.72 -11.51 13.71
N THR A 335 -6.65 -10.57 12.77
CA THR A 335 -5.41 -10.22 12.09
C THR A 335 -5.04 -8.78 12.35
N LEU A 336 -3.76 -8.54 12.60
CA LEU A 336 -3.17 -7.22 12.69
C LEU A 336 -2.24 -7.03 11.51
N GLN A 337 -2.51 -6.05 10.66
CA GLN A 337 -1.65 -5.68 9.54
C GLN A 337 -0.95 -4.37 9.86
N MET A 338 0.35 -4.32 9.55
CA MET A 338 1.11 -3.07 9.51
C MET A 338 1.66 -2.87 8.11
N LYS A 339 1.48 -1.69 7.55
CA LYS A 339 1.93 -1.32 6.19
C LYS A 339 2.82 -0.09 6.24
N VAL A 340 3.89 -0.08 5.46
CA VAL A 340 4.77 1.10 5.31
C VAL A 340 4.05 2.16 4.51
N VAL A 341 3.98 3.37 5.05
CA VAL A 341 3.39 4.54 4.39
C VAL A 341 4.27 5.76 4.61
N LEU A 342 4.21 6.72 3.69
CA LEU A 342 4.95 7.98 3.82
C LEU A 342 4.27 8.96 4.79
N GLY A 343 2.94 8.87 4.95
CA GLY A 343 2.17 9.82 5.76
C GLY A 343 2.32 11.25 5.23
N GLU A 344 2.47 12.22 6.12
CA GLU A 344 2.62 13.64 5.75
C GLU A 344 3.86 13.95 4.92
N LEU A 345 4.91 13.11 4.97
CA LEU A 345 6.11 13.29 4.14
C LEU A 345 5.80 13.20 2.65
N ALA A 346 4.70 12.53 2.29
CA ALA A 346 4.28 12.38 0.90
C ALA A 346 4.05 13.73 0.21
N SER A 347 3.41 14.69 0.88
CA SER A 347 3.13 16.01 0.29
C SER A 347 4.40 16.83 0.07
N LEU A 348 5.34 16.78 1.02
CA LEU A 348 6.63 17.44 0.91
C LEU A 348 7.45 16.87 -0.25
N LEU A 349 7.49 15.54 -0.39
CA LEU A 349 8.21 14.89 -1.48
C LEU A 349 7.61 15.24 -2.84
N ARG A 350 6.28 15.25 -2.98
CA ARG A 350 5.61 15.69 -4.22
C ARG A 350 5.97 17.12 -4.59
N GLN A 351 6.06 18.03 -3.61
CA GLN A 351 6.49 19.41 -3.87
C GLN A 351 7.94 19.48 -4.36
N VAL A 352 8.86 18.75 -3.73
CA VAL A 352 10.27 18.71 -4.13
C VAL A 352 10.43 18.14 -5.54
N GLU A 353 9.73 17.05 -5.87
CA GLU A 353 9.74 16.49 -7.22
C GLU A 353 9.14 17.45 -8.26
N GLY A 354 8.07 18.16 -7.90
CA GLY A 354 7.50 19.23 -8.72
C GLY A 354 8.55 20.29 -9.06
N CYS A 355 9.26 20.81 -8.05
CA CYS A 355 10.34 21.77 -8.26
C CYS A 355 11.48 21.20 -9.13
N LEU A 356 11.91 19.95 -8.89
CA LEU A 356 12.94 19.31 -9.72
C LEU A 356 12.50 19.12 -11.16
N TYR A 357 11.22 18.81 -11.39
CA TYR A 357 10.65 18.68 -12.72
C TYR A 357 10.63 20.02 -13.46
N GLU A 358 10.22 21.09 -12.78
CA GLU A 358 10.24 22.47 -13.30
C GLU A 358 11.68 22.91 -13.64
N LEU A 359 12.63 22.70 -12.73
CA LEU A 359 14.05 22.99 -12.97
C LEU A 359 14.60 22.22 -14.18
N ASN A 360 14.25 20.94 -14.31
CA ASN A 360 14.64 20.16 -15.48
C ASN A 360 13.97 20.64 -16.78
N ASN A 361 12.72 21.10 -16.72
CA ASN A 361 12.06 21.73 -17.86
C ASN A 361 12.78 23.00 -18.29
N ILE A 362 13.06 23.89 -17.33
CA ILE A 362 13.82 25.13 -17.54
C ILE A 362 15.18 24.80 -18.18
N PHE A 363 15.93 23.86 -17.59
CA PHE A 363 17.21 23.42 -18.13
C PHE A 363 17.11 22.91 -19.57
N ARG A 364 16.13 22.06 -19.88
CA ARG A 364 15.90 21.57 -21.25
C ARG A 364 15.59 22.69 -22.24
N GLN A 365 14.78 23.68 -21.83
CA GLN A 365 14.45 24.83 -22.69
C GLN A 365 15.67 25.71 -22.97
N ILE A 366 16.52 25.92 -21.97
CA ILE A 366 17.80 26.61 -22.15
C ILE A 366 18.69 25.81 -23.12
N VAL A 367 18.91 24.51 -22.87
CA VAL A 367 19.74 23.64 -23.71
C VAL A 367 19.23 23.55 -25.15
N MET A 368 17.92 23.59 -25.40
CA MET A 368 17.38 23.63 -26.76
C MET A 368 17.83 24.86 -27.55
N ILE A 369 18.09 25.99 -26.87
CA ILE A 369 18.58 27.22 -27.51
C ILE A 369 20.10 27.29 -27.51
N THR A 370 20.73 26.89 -26.41
CA THR A 370 22.17 27.08 -26.19
C THR A 370 23.02 25.91 -26.66
N SER A 371 22.41 24.74 -26.90
CA SER A 371 23.05 23.42 -26.95
C SER A 371 23.63 22.98 -25.61
N SER A 372 24.06 21.71 -25.51
CA SER A 372 24.76 21.16 -24.34
C SER A 372 26.17 21.75 -24.14
N THR A 373 26.72 22.39 -25.18
CA THR A 373 28.04 23.03 -25.17
C THR A 373 27.89 24.45 -25.73
N PRO A 374 27.34 25.40 -24.94
CA PRO A 374 27.15 26.76 -25.38
C PRO A 374 28.45 27.44 -25.81
N ASP A 375 28.39 28.20 -26.89
CA ASP A 375 29.44 29.10 -27.35
C ASP A 375 29.45 30.35 -26.46
N THR A 376 30.52 30.53 -25.70
CA THR A 376 30.68 31.65 -24.77
C THR A 376 30.76 33.02 -25.45
N LEU A 377 31.00 33.07 -26.76
CA LEU A 377 31.09 34.32 -27.53
C LEU A 377 29.74 34.76 -28.14
N ARG A 378 28.68 33.98 -27.94
CA ARG A 378 27.36 34.22 -28.54
C ARG A 378 26.34 34.66 -27.50
N ASP A 379 25.66 35.78 -27.77
CA ASP A 379 24.45 36.16 -27.04
C ASP A 379 23.25 35.37 -27.60
N TYR A 380 22.69 34.49 -26.77
CA TYR A 380 21.57 33.63 -27.13
C TYR A 380 20.19 34.30 -26.97
N GLN A 381 20.14 35.51 -26.39
CA GLN A 381 18.91 36.30 -26.20
C GLN A 381 17.77 35.49 -25.55
N LEU A 382 18.09 34.74 -24.50
CA LEU A 382 17.15 33.83 -23.83
C LEU A 382 15.89 34.56 -23.35
N GLU A 383 16.04 35.80 -22.87
CA GLU A 383 14.92 36.66 -22.47
C GLU A 383 13.89 36.91 -23.59
N LYS A 384 14.31 36.90 -24.86
CA LYS A 384 13.41 37.06 -26.00
C LYS A 384 12.86 35.75 -26.53
N ARG A 385 13.60 34.65 -26.34
CA ARG A 385 13.28 33.34 -26.94
C ARG A 385 12.50 32.43 -25.99
N ILE A 386 12.73 32.57 -24.70
CA ILE A 386 12.07 31.83 -23.61
C ILE A 386 11.75 32.77 -22.42
N PRO A 387 10.98 33.85 -22.63
CA PRO A 387 10.67 34.84 -21.59
C PRO A 387 10.01 34.24 -20.35
N ASP A 388 9.15 33.24 -20.55
CA ASP A 388 8.44 32.55 -19.47
C ASP A 388 9.39 31.74 -18.57
N VAL A 389 10.50 31.23 -19.12
CA VAL A 389 11.50 30.47 -18.36
C VAL A 389 12.31 31.38 -17.44
N ILE A 390 12.70 32.55 -17.94
CA ILE A 390 13.49 33.53 -17.19
C ILE A 390 12.67 34.17 -16.07
N THR A 391 11.35 34.28 -16.25
CA THR A 391 10.45 34.85 -15.25
C THR A 391 10.10 33.86 -14.13
N ASN A 392 10.17 32.55 -14.42
CA ASN A 392 9.89 31.46 -13.48
C ASN A 392 11.15 30.84 -12.84
N LEU A 393 12.33 31.40 -13.13
CA LEU A 393 13.60 31.14 -12.45
C LEU A 393 13.69 32.00 -11.19
#